data_AF-D3AW11-F1
#
_entry.id   AF-D3AW11-F1
#
_cell.length_a   1.000
_cell.length_b   1.000
_cell.length_c   1.000
_cell.angle_alpha   90.00
_cell.angle_beta   90.00
_cell.angle_gamma   90.00
#
_symmetry.space_group_name_H-M   'P 1'
#
loop_
_entity.id
_entity.type
_entity.pdbx_description
1 polymer ?
#
loop_
_entity_poly.entity_id
_entity_poly.type
_entity_poly.pdbx_seq_one_letter_code
_entity_poly.pdbx_strand_id
1 'polypeptide(L)'
;MTELLLSAGVSALIHSKVHSKKVGNSIPLSASKLHKSMHSSGPVSSPDKSSSSNSVIYISDVSSGASTALDFIENGSLSALKSLYCSTMKRNIDEVAFVCNGAKLNCALSISDYKINRSSNVIAVPSAGNSAAPPIDFHLDDATLAPSYNYDFRGIKVDSDVYKRGGQIYERPVGYMRYAMTVLGQYSDGDQWLGVKGRPSSTESAPGEWIVSYHGTDTDEFGSMSNSGYKISESEQKTFSRGIYSTPSIKLAERFAQRFEFEGAQYLVILQNRVNPNTVEKLGNGTYYLSPNESDVRPYGICIKKI
;
A
#
# COMPACT_ATOMS: atom_id res chain seq x y z
N MET A 1 8.17 11.55 20.36
CA MET A 1 8.82 11.92 19.08
C MET A 1 8.59 10.85 18.01
N THR A 2 8.86 9.57 18.29
CA THR A 2 8.65 8.44 17.36
C THR A 2 7.19 8.27 16.89
N GLU A 3 6.22 8.43 17.78
CA GLU A 3 4.80 8.31 17.41
C GLU A 3 4.29 9.45 16.51
N LEU A 4 4.81 10.67 16.69
CA LEU A 4 4.46 11.81 15.85
C LEU A 4 5.02 11.66 14.43
N LEU A 5 6.28 11.22 14.33
CA LEU A 5 6.90 10.90 13.05
C LEU A 5 6.15 9.78 12.32
N LEU A 6 5.73 8.74 13.04
CA LEU A 6 4.90 7.68 12.48
C LEU A 6 3.55 8.22 11.99
N SER A 7 2.84 9.02 12.79
CA SER A 7 1.57 9.60 12.36
C SER A 7 1.72 10.52 11.15
N ALA A 8 2.83 11.26 11.04
CA ALA A 8 3.13 12.07 9.86
C ALA A 8 3.39 11.19 8.61
N GLY A 9 4.16 10.11 8.77
CA GLY A 9 4.40 9.14 7.70
C GLY A 9 3.12 8.44 7.22
N VAL A 10 2.25 8.01 8.14
CA VAL A 10 0.95 7.43 7.76
C VAL A 10 0.03 8.48 7.15
N SER A 11 0.05 9.73 7.64
CA SER A 11 -0.69 10.83 7.00
C SER A 11 -0.30 11.02 5.54
N ALA A 12 1.00 10.91 5.26
CA ALA A 12 1.52 10.98 3.90
C ALA A 12 1.05 9.81 3.03
N LEU A 13 1.03 8.58 3.58
CA LEU A 13 0.57 7.38 2.85
C LEU A 13 -0.92 7.43 2.47
N ILE A 14 -1.77 7.94 3.36
CA ILE A 14 -3.23 7.95 3.15
C ILE A 14 -3.77 9.31 2.69
N HIS A 15 -2.88 10.28 2.50
CA HIS A 15 -3.19 11.66 2.08
C HIS A 15 -4.30 12.32 2.90
N SER A 16 -4.32 12.01 4.20
CA SER A 16 -5.30 12.52 5.17
C SER A 16 -4.59 12.71 6.51
N LYS A 17 -5.07 13.64 7.33
CA LYS A 17 -4.43 13.91 8.61
C LYS A 17 -4.64 12.73 9.57
N VAL A 18 -3.55 12.21 10.12
CA VAL A 18 -3.53 11.13 11.10
C VAL A 18 -2.95 11.64 12.40
N HIS A 19 -3.67 11.40 13.49
CA HIS A 19 -3.22 11.65 14.85
C HIS A 19 -2.61 10.38 15.45
N SER A 20 -1.67 10.54 16.38
CA SER A 20 -1.11 9.40 17.15
C SER A 20 -2.10 8.79 18.13
N LYS A 21 -3.21 9.49 18.43
CA LYS A 21 -4.27 9.05 19.35
C LYS A 21 -5.61 9.65 18.92
N LYS A 22 -6.71 9.14 19.46
CA LYS A 22 -8.06 9.68 19.18
C LYS A 22 -8.14 11.17 19.51
N VAL A 23 -8.61 11.97 18.56
CA VAL A 23 -8.89 13.40 18.72
C VAL A 23 -10.29 13.69 18.18
N GLY A 24 -11.17 14.20 19.05
CA GLY A 24 -12.56 14.48 18.68
C GLY A 24 -13.25 13.27 18.03
N ASN A 25 -13.73 13.47 16.80
CA ASN A 25 -14.44 12.46 16.00
C ASN A 25 -13.53 11.72 15.00
N SER A 26 -12.21 11.73 15.21
CA SER A 26 -11.27 11.07 14.29
C SER A 26 -11.57 9.57 14.12
N ILE A 27 -11.45 9.05 12.90
CA ILE A 27 -11.73 7.66 12.55
C ILE A 27 -10.52 6.76 12.87
N PRO A 28 -10.68 5.59 13.51
CA PRO A 28 -9.58 4.68 13.75
C PRO A 28 -9.10 4.00 12.46
N LEU A 29 -7.79 4.01 12.24
CA LEU A 29 -7.11 3.26 11.19
C LEU A 29 -6.64 1.93 11.75
N SER A 30 -7.31 0.85 11.40
CA SER A 30 -6.86 -0.51 11.70
C SER A 30 -5.78 -0.96 10.72
N ALA A 31 -5.02 -2.00 11.09
CA ALA A 31 -4.07 -2.65 10.19
C ALA A 31 -4.73 -3.14 8.90
N SER A 32 -5.97 -3.62 8.97
CA SER A 32 -6.76 -4.05 7.81
C SER A 32 -7.20 -2.91 6.89
N LYS A 33 -7.52 -1.73 7.43
CA LYS A 33 -7.85 -0.54 6.61
C LYS A 33 -6.61 0.01 5.91
N LEU A 34 -5.51 0.08 6.64
CA LEU A 34 -4.18 0.40 6.09
C LEU A 34 -3.82 -0.58 4.98
N HIS A 35 -3.98 -1.88 5.21
CA HIS A 35 -3.69 -2.92 4.25
C HIS A 35 -4.38 -2.73 2.89
N LYS A 36 -5.68 -2.44 2.90
CA LYS A 36 -6.48 -2.39 1.68
C LYS A 36 -6.39 -1.03 0.96
N SER A 37 -6.04 0.03 1.69
CA SER A 37 -5.92 1.39 1.13
C SER A 37 -4.55 1.71 0.54
N MET A 38 -3.49 1.03 0.98
CA MET A 38 -2.12 1.44 0.66
C MET A 38 -1.39 0.56 -0.36
N HIS A 39 -2.03 -0.48 -0.89
CA HIS A 39 -1.44 -1.29 -1.95
C HIS A 39 -1.78 -0.73 -3.34
N SER A 40 -0.75 -0.48 -4.14
CA SER A 40 -0.88 -0.17 -5.56
C SER A 40 -1.20 -1.46 -6.30
N SER A 41 -2.49 -1.73 -6.47
CA SER A 41 -2.95 -2.80 -7.34
C SER A 41 -3.05 -2.29 -8.78
N GLY A 42 -2.55 -3.05 -9.73
CA GLY A 42 -2.68 -2.75 -11.16
C GLY A 42 -3.22 -3.94 -11.94
N PRO A 43 -3.59 -3.75 -13.21
CA PRO A 43 -3.93 -4.83 -14.13
C PRO A 43 -2.67 -5.64 -14.37
N VAL A 44 -2.88 -6.80 -14.97
CA VAL A 44 -1.84 -7.67 -15.53
C VAL A 44 -2.32 -7.99 -16.95
N SER A 45 -1.42 -8.32 -17.87
CA SER A 45 -1.76 -8.38 -19.30
C SER A 45 -2.98 -9.27 -19.58
N SER A 46 -3.97 -8.73 -20.29
CA SER A 46 -5.08 -9.51 -20.86
C SER A 46 -4.75 -9.96 -22.28
N PRO A 47 -5.00 -11.23 -22.65
CA PRO A 47 -4.94 -11.69 -24.03
C PRO A 47 -6.08 -11.13 -24.91
N ASP A 48 -7.14 -10.57 -24.31
CA ASP A 48 -8.29 -10.04 -25.06
C ASP A 48 -8.06 -8.61 -25.52
N LYS A 49 -7.56 -8.48 -26.75
CA LYS A 49 -7.78 -7.30 -27.60
C LYS A 49 -9.19 -7.33 -28.20
N SER A 50 -10.23 -7.39 -27.35
CA SER A 50 -11.59 -7.10 -27.82
C SER A 50 -11.87 -5.62 -27.58
N SER A 51 -12.26 -4.93 -28.65
CA SER A 51 -12.42 -3.49 -28.76
C SER A 51 -13.70 -2.98 -28.07
N SER A 52 -13.88 -3.26 -26.78
CA SER A 52 -14.87 -2.52 -25.98
C SER A 52 -14.18 -1.37 -25.24
N SER A 53 -14.72 -0.16 -25.40
CA SER A 53 -14.14 1.10 -24.92
C SER A 53 -14.18 1.29 -23.39
N ASN A 54 -14.53 0.26 -22.62
CA ASN A 54 -14.68 0.34 -21.17
C ASN A 54 -13.52 -0.36 -20.49
N SER A 55 -12.63 0.44 -19.89
CA SER A 55 -11.59 -0.06 -19.00
C SER A 55 -12.14 -0.16 -17.58
N VAL A 56 -11.59 -1.04 -16.75
CA VAL A 56 -11.95 -1.13 -15.32
C VAL A 56 -10.89 -0.42 -14.49
N ILE A 57 -11.31 0.42 -13.55
CA ILE A 57 -10.47 1.04 -12.52
C ILE A 57 -10.91 0.59 -11.14
N TYR A 58 -9.97 0.48 -10.21
CA TYR A 58 -10.24 0.12 -8.84
C TYR A 58 -10.06 1.32 -7.93
N ILE A 59 -11.05 1.55 -7.06
CA ILE A 59 -11.04 2.65 -6.09
C ILE A 59 -10.96 2.07 -4.69
N SER A 60 -9.91 2.43 -3.95
CA SER A 60 -9.65 1.97 -2.59
C SER A 60 -10.16 3.00 -1.57
N ASP A 61 -11.14 2.63 -0.74
CA ASP A 61 -11.74 3.51 0.26
C ASP A 61 -11.01 3.39 1.60
N VAL A 62 -10.38 4.46 2.07
CA VAL A 62 -9.64 4.46 3.34
C VAL A 62 -10.56 4.23 4.55
N SER A 63 -11.78 4.74 4.47
CA SER A 63 -12.74 4.73 5.59
C SER A 63 -13.25 3.33 5.88
N SER A 64 -13.66 2.62 4.82
CA SER A 64 -14.20 1.26 4.89
C SER A 64 -13.13 0.18 4.71
N GLY A 65 -12.00 0.51 4.08
CA GLY A 65 -11.02 -0.44 3.58
C GLY A 65 -11.50 -1.21 2.35
N ALA A 66 -12.63 -0.87 1.73
CA ALA A 66 -13.13 -1.61 0.56
C ALA A 66 -12.39 -1.20 -0.73
N SER A 67 -12.21 -2.15 -1.65
CA SER A 67 -11.77 -1.87 -3.02
C SER A 67 -12.90 -2.15 -4.00
N THR A 68 -13.32 -1.13 -4.76
CA THR A 68 -14.47 -1.20 -5.67
C THR A 68 -14.00 -1.11 -7.12
N ALA A 69 -14.38 -2.10 -7.94
CA ALA A 69 -14.14 -2.10 -9.38
C ALA A 69 -15.23 -1.29 -10.09
N LEU A 70 -14.85 -0.36 -10.97
CA LEU A 70 -15.76 0.47 -11.76
C LEU A 70 -15.30 0.53 -13.20
N ASP A 71 -16.26 0.49 -14.12
CA ASP A 71 -16.00 0.82 -15.51
C ASP A 71 -15.71 2.32 -15.64
N PHE A 72 -14.71 2.67 -16.45
CA PHE A 72 -14.35 4.03 -16.76
C PHE A 72 -13.91 4.20 -18.23
N ILE A 73 -13.99 5.44 -18.69
CA ILE A 73 -13.53 5.87 -20.01
C ILE A 73 -12.26 6.69 -19.77
N GLU A 74 -11.14 6.33 -20.41
CA GLU A 74 -9.83 6.97 -20.15
C GLU A 74 -9.83 8.50 -20.41
N ASN A 75 -10.60 8.95 -21.41
CA ASN A 75 -10.83 10.38 -21.70
C ASN A 75 -12.12 10.92 -21.09
N GLY A 76 -12.72 10.18 -20.17
CA GLY A 76 -13.94 10.55 -19.47
C GLY A 76 -13.71 11.62 -18.42
N SER A 77 -14.82 12.14 -17.90
CA SER A 77 -14.82 13.08 -16.78
C SER A 77 -14.54 12.36 -15.45
N LEU A 78 -13.70 12.98 -14.62
CA LEU A 78 -13.49 12.51 -13.25
C LEU A 78 -14.75 12.70 -12.37
N SER A 79 -15.58 13.71 -12.65
CA SER A 79 -16.86 13.89 -11.95
C SER A 79 -17.82 12.74 -12.22
N ALA A 80 -17.84 12.19 -13.44
CA ALA A 80 -18.66 11.03 -13.78
C ALA A 80 -18.21 9.78 -13.03
N LEU A 81 -16.89 9.52 -12.98
CA LEU A 81 -16.32 8.40 -12.22
C LEU A 81 -16.64 8.51 -10.72
N LYS A 82 -16.52 9.73 -10.16
CA LYS A 82 -16.83 9.98 -8.75
C LYS A 82 -18.31 9.77 -8.44
N SER A 83 -19.20 10.25 -9.30
CA SER A 83 -20.64 10.02 -9.17
C SER A 83 -20.99 8.54 -9.19
N LEU A 84 -20.40 7.78 -10.11
CA LEU A 84 -20.59 6.34 -10.22
C LEU A 84 -20.16 5.63 -8.92
N TYR A 85 -18.95 5.90 -8.45
CA TYR A 85 -18.44 5.35 -7.19
C TYR A 85 -19.37 5.66 -6.01
N CYS A 86 -19.78 6.93 -5.86
CA CYS A 86 -20.62 7.36 -4.74
C CYS A 86 -22.00 6.71 -4.79
N SER A 87 -22.58 6.50 -5.98
CA SER A 87 -23.85 5.78 -6.12
C SER A 87 -23.71 4.30 -5.76
N THR A 88 -22.63 3.64 -6.22
CA THR A 88 -22.33 2.24 -5.90
C THR A 88 -22.14 2.03 -4.39
N MET A 89 -21.42 2.94 -3.74
CA MET A 89 -21.10 2.86 -2.31
C MET A 89 -22.17 3.48 -1.41
N LYS A 90 -23.25 4.05 -1.98
CA LYS A 90 -24.31 4.78 -1.27
C LYS A 90 -23.76 5.91 -0.38
N ARG A 91 -22.82 6.69 -0.92
CA ARG A 91 -22.17 7.83 -0.25
C ARG A 91 -22.61 9.15 -0.87
N ASN A 92 -22.57 10.22 -0.09
CA ASN A 92 -22.71 11.56 -0.64
C ASN A 92 -21.43 11.95 -1.39
N ILE A 93 -21.58 12.50 -2.61
CA ILE A 93 -20.45 12.91 -3.46
C ILE A 93 -19.58 13.99 -2.83
N ASP A 94 -20.15 14.87 -2.01
CA ASP A 94 -19.41 15.95 -1.34
C ASP A 94 -18.55 15.42 -0.18
N GLU A 95 -18.90 14.25 0.36
CA GLU A 95 -18.21 13.59 1.47
C GLU A 95 -17.04 12.71 1.04
N VAL A 96 -16.72 12.71 -0.26
CA VAL A 96 -15.64 11.91 -0.85
C VAL A 96 -14.68 12.83 -1.58
N ALA A 97 -13.39 12.58 -1.45
CA ALA A 97 -12.37 13.10 -2.35
C ALA A 97 -11.61 11.93 -2.96
N PHE A 98 -11.23 12.07 -4.23
CA PHE A 98 -10.29 11.12 -4.85
C PHE A 98 -8.88 11.66 -4.74
N VAL A 99 -7.94 10.75 -4.53
CA VAL A 99 -6.51 11.00 -4.51
C VAL A 99 -5.85 9.99 -5.44
N CYS A 100 -4.92 10.45 -6.27
CA CYS A 100 -4.06 9.58 -7.10
C CYS A 100 -2.70 10.24 -7.24
N ASN A 101 -1.62 9.46 -7.19
CA ASN A 101 -0.23 9.95 -7.30
C ASN A 101 0.07 11.11 -6.34
N GLY A 102 -0.35 11.00 -5.08
CA GLY A 102 -0.10 12.03 -4.07
C GLY A 102 -0.94 13.30 -4.16
N ALA A 103 -1.80 13.44 -5.18
CA ALA A 103 -2.59 14.64 -5.41
C ALA A 103 -4.09 14.39 -5.22
N LYS A 104 -4.74 15.25 -4.43
CA LYS A 104 -6.21 15.32 -4.38
C LYS A 104 -6.72 15.78 -5.74
N LEU A 105 -7.59 14.98 -6.34
CA LEU A 105 -8.04 15.19 -7.70
C LEU A 105 -9.16 16.22 -7.76
N ASN A 106 -9.02 17.16 -8.69
CA ASN A 106 -10.04 18.12 -9.08
C ASN A 106 -11.01 17.50 -10.09
N CYS A 107 -12.28 17.33 -9.70
CA CYS A 107 -13.33 16.77 -10.56
C CYS A 107 -13.73 17.65 -11.76
N ALA A 108 -13.22 18.88 -11.86
CA ALA A 108 -13.37 19.69 -13.07
C ALA A 108 -12.44 19.25 -14.22
N LEU A 109 -11.41 18.46 -13.93
CA LEU A 109 -10.48 17.92 -14.91
C LEU A 109 -10.89 16.50 -15.34
N SER A 110 -10.35 16.06 -16.47
CA SER A 110 -10.56 14.72 -17.00
C SER A 110 -9.68 13.67 -16.31
N ILE A 111 -10.00 12.41 -16.57
CA ILE A 111 -9.20 11.26 -16.10
C ILE A 111 -7.79 11.29 -16.73
N SER A 112 -7.69 11.64 -18.02
CA SER A 112 -6.42 11.69 -18.76
C SER A 112 -5.53 12.86 -18.35
N ASP A 113 -6.07 13.98 -17.85
CA ASP A 113 -5.28 15.08 -17.28
C ASP A 113 -4.39 14.61 -16.12
N TYR A 114 -4.86 13.64 -15.34
CA TYR A 114 -4.11 13.02 -14.25
C TYR A 114 -3.31 11.79 -14.68
N LYS A 115 -3.32 11.46 -15.99
CA LYS A 115 -2.73 10.24 -16.56
C LYS A 115 -3.26 8.96 -15.89
N ILE A 116 -4.50 9.03 -15.40
CA ILE A 116 -5.15 7.89 -14.77
C ILE A 116 -5.48 6.90 -15.88
N ASN A 117 -5.05 5.67 -15.68
CA ASN A 117 -5.31 4.56 -16.57
C ASN A 117 -5.64 3.32 -15.73
N ARG A 118 -5.89 2.17 -16.38
CA ARG A 118 -6.26 0.93 -15.70
C ARG A 118 -5.29 0.49 -14.58
N SER A 119 -4.02 0.92 -14.62
CA SER A 119 -2.99 0.62 -13.61
C SER A 119 -2.83 1.62 -12.49
N SER A 120 -3.58 2.71 -12.54
CA SER A 120 -3.54 3.75 -11.51
C SER A 120 -4.26 3.30 -10.25
N ASN A 121 -3.70 3.68 -9.10
CA ASN A 121 -4.33 3.47 -7.80
C ASN A 121 -5.08 4.75 -7.40
N VAL A 122 -6.41 4.72 -7.47
CA VAL A 122 -7.26 5.83 -7.02
C VAL A 122 -7.77 5.53 -5.62
N ILE A 123 -7.52 6.45 -4.70
CA ILE A 123 -7.90 6.33 -3.30
C ILE A 123 -9.10 7.26 -3.03
N ALA A 124 -10.15 6.72 -2.44
CA ALA A 124 -11.26 7.49 -1.92
C ALA A 124 -11.03 7.81 -0.44
N VAL A 125 -10.93 9.10 -0.12
CA VAL A 125 -10.80 9.60 1.25
C VAL A 125 -12.04 10.39 1.65
N PRO A 126 -12.43 10.40 2.93
CA PRO A 126 -13.46 11.30 3.42
C PRO A 126 -13.14 12.77 3.11
N SER A 127 -14.17 13.55 2.78
CA SER A 127 -14.07 14.97 2.53
C SER A 127 -15.13 15.70 3.37
N ALA A 128 -14.81 16.87 3.90
CA ALA A 128 -15.82 17.72 4.55
C ALA A 128 -16.73 18.42 3.51
N GLY A 129 -16.43 18.31 2.22
CA GLY A 129 -17.16 18.98 1.14
C GLY A 129 -17.13 20.51 1.31
N ASN A 130 -18.28 21.16 1.03
CA ASN A 130 -18.51 22.58 1.31
C ASN A 130 -19.06 22.83 2.73
N SER A 131 -19.07 21.82 3.60
CA SER A 131 -19.56 21.96 4.97
C SER A 131 -18.59 22.80 5.80
N ALA A 132 -19.13 23.61 6.71
CA ALA A 132 -18.33 24.25 7.77
C ALA A 132 -17.81 23.23 8.82
N ALA A 133 -18.11 21.94 8.64
CA ALA A 133 -17.62 20.87 9.50
C ALA A 133 -16.08 20.75 9.43
N PRO A 134 -15.41 20.41 10.55
CA PRO A 134 -13.97 20.19 10.55
C PRO A 134 -13.59 19.03 9.63
N PRO A 135 -12.35 19.02 9.10
CA PRO A 135 -11.83 17.91 8.31
C PRO A 135 -12.00 16.57 9.02
N ILE A 136 -12.29 15.53 8.24
CA ILE A 136 -12.39 14.17 8.76
C ILE A 136 -10.97 13.64 8.94
N ASP A 137 -10.50 13.72 10.18
CA ASP A 137 -9.18 13.22 10.58
C ASP A 137 -9.24 11.73 10.94
N PHE A 138 -8.08 11.08 10.92
CA PHE A 138 -7.88 9.71 11.35
C PHE A 138 -7.01 9.65 12.60
N HIS A 139 -6.99 8.52 13.29
CA HIS A 139 -5.98 8.24 14.29
C HIS A 139 -5.44 6.82 14.18
N LEU A 140 -4.18 6.65 14.56
CA LEU A 140 -3.62 5.33 14.85
C LEU A 140 -4.22 4.88 16.19
N ASP A 141 -4.93 3.77 16.16
CA ASP A 141 -5.40 3.11 17.38
C ASP A 141 -4.20 2.40 18.04
N ASP A 142 -4.15 2.39 19.37
CA ASP A 142 -3.15 1.61 20.11
C ASP A 142 -3.25 0.12 19.72
N ALA A 143 -4.47 -0.33 19.39
CA ALA A 143 -4.70 -1.69 18.88
C ALA A 143 -4.09 -1.94 17.49
N THR A 144 -3.73 -0.91 16.72
CA THR A 144 -3.15 -1.04 15.37
C THR A 144 -1.66 -1.25 15.39
N LEU A 145 -0.97 -0.78 16.43
CA LEU A 145 0.47 -0.83 16.54
C LEU A 145 0.90 -1.86 17.59
N ALA A 146 2.05 -2.48 17.38
CA ALA A 146 2.65 -3.40 18.33
C ALA A 146 4.04 -2.89 18.74
N PRO A 147 4.14 -1.79 19.52
CA PRO A 147 5.41 -1.08 19.75
C PRO A 147 6.51 -1.94 20.36
N SER A 148 6.17 -2.97 21.13
CA SER A 148 7.11 -3.95 21.70
C SER A 148 7.90 -4.71 20.63
N TYR A 149 7.43 -4.73 19.38
CA TYR A 149 8.11 -5.33 18.25
C TYR A 149 8.77 -4.30 17.34
N ASN A 150 8.68 -3.00 17.62
CA ASN A 150 9.43 -1.99 16.87
C ASN A 150 10.91 -2.34 16.85
N TYR A 151 11.57 -2.03 15.74
CA TYR A 151 12.98 -2.37 15.59
C TYR A 151 13.73 -1.27 14.84
N ASP A 152 14.82 -0.82 15.43
CA ASP A 152 15.67 0.23 14.89
C ASP A 152 16.81 -0.36 14.07
N PHE A 153 16.72 -0.24 12.74
CA PHE A 153 17.77 -0.69 11.83
C PHE A 153 18.75 0.43 11.44
N ARG A 154 18.63 1.65 11.98
CA ARG A 154 19.46 2.81 11.56
C ARG A 154 20.93 2.66 11.94
N GLY A 155 21.21 1.99 13.06
CA GLY A 155 22.58 1.75 13.55
C GLY A 155 23.20 0.42 13.11
N ILE A 156 22.47 -0.38 12.33
CA ILE A 156 22.92 -1.73 11.96
C ILE A 156 23.87 -1.65 10.78
N LYS A 157 25.05 -2.26 10.93
CA LYS A 157 25.96 -2.49 9.81
C LYS A 157 25.53 -3.77 9.09
N VAL A 158 25.62 -3.75 7.76
CA VAL A 158 25.42 -4.96 6.96
C VAL A 158 26.48 -5.98 7.40
N ASP A 159 26.02 -7.12 7.91
CA ASP A 159 26.85 -8.28 8.24
C ASP A 159 26.95 -9.22 7.02
N SER A 160 27.79 -10.25 7.14
CA SER A 160 27.89 -11.31 6.13
C SER A 160 26.78 -12.35 6.24
N ASP A 161 25.86 -12.20 7.19
CA ASP A 161 24.82 -13.20 7.47
C ASP A 161 23.70 -13.13 6.44
N VAL A 162 23.24 -14.30 6.01
CA VAL A 162 22.12 -14.44 5.08
C VAL A 162 20.85 -14.74 5.87
N TYR A 163 19.96 -13.75 5.93
CA TYR A 163 18.66 -13.90 6.56
C TYR A 163 17.65 -14.45 5.55
N LYS A 164 16.78 -15.37 6.00
CA LYS A 164 15.74 -16.00 5.19
C LYS A 164 14.39 -15.93 5.88
N ARG A 165 13.34 -15.65 5.11
CA ARG A 165 11.94 -15.64 5.56
C ARG A 165 11.08 -16.30 4.49
N GLY A 166 10.26 -17.28 4.88
CA GLY A 166 9.48 -18.09 3.93
C GLY A 166 10.34 -18.79 2.88
N GLY A 167 11.55 -19.20 3.25
CA GLY A 167 12.50 -19.88 2.36
C GLY A 167 13.20 -18.98 1.33
N GLN A 168 12.94 -17.66 1.32
CA GLN A 168 13.60 -16.69 0.45
C GLN A 168 14.54 -15.78 1.22
N ILE A 169 15.56 -15.23 0.55
CA ILE A 169 16.45 -14.24 1.15
C ILE A 169 15.63 -13.02 1.58
N TYR A 170 15.88 -12.57 2.80
CA TYR A 170 15.28 -11.40 3.41
C TYR A 170 16.31 -10.29 3.49
N GLU A 171 16.19 -9.28 2.62
CA GLU A 171 16.95 -8.04 2.74
C GLU A 171 16.39 -7.25 3.93
N ARG A 172 17.11 -7.21 5.05
CA ARG A 172 16.69 -6.42 6.22
C ARG A 172 16.62 -4.93 5.85
N PRO A 173 15.68 -4.15 6.43
CA PRO A 173 15.52 -2.74 6.11
C PRO A 173 16.58 -1.87 6.82
N VAL A 174 17.86 -2.14 6.56
CA VAL A 174 19.00 -1.42 7.17
C VAL A 174 18.92 0.06 6.85
N GLY A 175 19.08 0.92 7.87
CA GLY A 175 18.92 2.37 7.74
C GLY A 175 17.51 2.90 8.08
N TYR A 176 16.55 2.03 8.39
CA TYR A 176 15.16 2.41 8.68
C TYR A 176 14.80 2.22 10.16
N MET A 177 13.88 3.03 10.66
CA MET A 177 13.10 2.70 11.85
C MET A 177 11.86 1.92 11.40
N ARG A 178 11.70 0.67 11.88
CA ARG A 178 10.52 -0.14 11.59
C ARG A 178 9.53 -0.09 12.74
N TYR A 179 8.33 0.39 12.46
CA TYR A 179 7.18 0.37 13.35
C TYR A 179 6.35 -0.87 13.08
N ALA A 180 6.10 -1.70 14.08
CA ALA A 180 5.36 -2.94 13.95
C ALA A 180 3.85 -2.71 14.04
N MET A 181 3.08 -3.44 13.24
CA MET A 181 1.62 -3.45 13.27
C MET A 181 1.11 -4.64 14.07
N THR A 182 -0.05 -4.49 14.71
CA THR A 182 -0.76 -5.58 15.39
C THR A 182 -1.41 -6.47 14.36
N VAL A 183 -0.83 -7.66 14.17
CA VAL A 183 -1.25 -8.62 13.13
C VAL A 183 -1.57 -10.01 13.69
N LEU A 184 -1.24 -10.26 14.96
CA LEU A 184 -1.53 -11.54 15.62
C LEU A 184 -3.04 -11.70 15.83
N GLY A 185 -3.55 -12.87 15.47
CA GLY A 185 -4.98 -13.19 15.57
C GLY A 185 -5.88 -12.38 14.62
N GLN A 186 -5.31 -11.62 13.70
CA GLN A 186 -6.08 -10.80 12.74
C GLN A 186 -6.53 -11.57 11.50
N TYR A 187 -5.95 -12.75 11.26
CA TYR A 187 -6.21 -13.57 10.08
C TYR A 187 -6.79 -14.94 10.49
N SER A 188 -7.81 -15.40 9.75
CA SER A 188 -8.55 -16.63 10.06
C SER A 188 -7.72 -17.90 9.91
N ASP A 189 -6.62 -17.85 9.15
CA ASP A 189 -5.67 -18.95 8.96
C ASP A 189 -4.53 -18.96 9.99
N GLY A 190 -4.64 -18.13 11.04
CA GLY A 190 -3.71 -18.07 12.16
C GLY A 190 -2.44 -17.25 11.88
N ASP A 191 -1.40 -17.48 12.69
CA ASP A 191 -0.21 -16.61 12.74
C ASP A 191 1.09 -17.27 12.20
N GLN A 192 0.99 -18.48 11.63
CA GLN A 192 2.17 -19.22 11.17
C GLN A 192 2.94 -18.47 10.07
N TRP A 193 2.22 -17.72 9.23
CA TRP A 193 2.77 -16.87 8.17
C TRP A 193 3.82 -15.86 8.66
N LEU A 194 3.74 -15.42 9.93
CA LEU A 194 4.69 -14.46 10.50
C LEU A 194 5.98 -15.14 11.00
N GLY A 195 5.96 -16.47 11.15
CA GLY A 195 7.08 -17.25 11.69
C GLY A 195 7.31 -17.02 13.18
N VAL A 196 6.23 -16.85 13.96
CA VAL A 196 6.28 -16.56 15.41
C VAL A 196 6.93 -17.70 16.20
N LYS A 197 6.69 -18.95 15.78
CA LYS A 197 7.25 -20.15 16.42
C LYS A 197 7.93 -21.02 15.36
N GLY A 198 9.01 -21.68 15.74
CA GLY A 198 9.67 -22.69 14.92
C GLY A 198 10.80 -22.19 14.01
N ARG A 199 11.30 -20.97 14.19
CA ARG A 199 12.59 -20.58 13.57
C ARG A 199 13.74 -21.29 14.29
N PRO A 200 14.61 -22.03 13.60
CA PRO A 200 15.78 -22.65 14.22
C PRO A 200 16.81 -21.62 14.72
N SER A 201 16.90 -20.47 14.04
CA SER A 201 17.80 -19.36 14.36
C SER A 201 17.23 -18.01 13.90
N SER A 202 17.90 -16.91 14.23
CA SER A 202 17.49 -15.56 13.80
C SER A 202 17.54 -15.37 12.28
N THR A 203 18.41 -16.12 11.59
CA THR A 203 18.66 -16.04 10.15
C THR A 203 17.81 -17.01 9.34
N GLU A 204 17.22 -18.03 9.96
CA GLU A 204 16.45 -19.06 9.24
C GLU A 204 14.94 -18.82 9.23
N SER A 205 14.24 -19.51 8.31
CA SER A 205 12.79 -19.47 8.20
C SER A 205 12.12 -20.48 9.13
N ALA A 206 10.90 -20.17 9.57
CA ALA A 206 10.03 -21.17 10.18
C ALA A 206 9.23 -21.93 9.10
N PRO A 207 8.85 -23.20 9.33
CA PRO A 207 7.90 -23.89 8.45
C PRO A 207 6.59 -23.11 8.29
N GLY A 208 6.06 -22.98 7.08
CA GLY A 208 4.81 -22.23 6.82
C GLY A 208 4.92 -20.71 6.93
N GLU A 209 6.13 -20.18 7.17
CA GLU A 209 6.38 -18.74 7.16
C GLU A 209 6.24 -18.15 5.74
N TRP A 210 5.73 -16.92 5.65
CA TRP A 210 5.58 -16.20 4.39
C TRP A 210 6.83 -15.37 4.05
N ILE A 211 7.00 -15.10 2.76
CA ILE A 211 8.14 -14.33 2.23
C ILE A 211 8.02 -12.88 2.67
N VAL A 212 9.12 -12.18 2.90
CA VAL A 212 9.10 -10.73 3.15
C VAL A 212 9.22 -9.95 1.84
N SER A 213 8.41 -8.91 1.68
CA SER A 213 8.53 -7.94 0.60
C SER A 213 8.29 -6.51 1.07
N TYR A 214 8.53 -5.56 0.18
CA TYR A 214 8.40 -4.13 0.40
C TYR A 214 7.53 -3.49 -0.67
N HIS A 215 6.78 -2.46 -0.28
CA HIS A 215 5.89 -1.73 -1.16
C HIS A 215 6.03 -0.22 -0.93
N GLY A 216 6.39 0.51 -1.98
CA GLY A 216 6.32 1.97 -2.04
C GLY A 216 5.01 2.41 -2.70
N THR A 217 4.40 3.48 -2.21
CA THR A 217 3.07 3.93 -2.61
C THR A 217 3.06 5.14 -3.55
N ASP A 218 4.22 5.69 -3.88
CA ASP A 218 4.38 6.85 -4.75
C ASP A 218 4.88 6.44 -6.14
N THR A 219 5.02 7.43 -7.01
CA THR A 219 5.55 7.33 -8.37
C THR A 219 7.01 7.81 -8.42
N ASP A 220 7.83 7.15 -9.23
CA ASP A 220 9.12 7.68 -9.66
C ASP A 220 9.00 8.30 -11.06
N GLU A 221 10.14 8.68 -11.64
CA GLU A 221 10.21 9.25 -12.99
C GLU A 221 9.66 8.33 -14.10
N PHE A 222 9.53 7.02 -13.83
CA PHE A 222 9.00 6.00 -14.75
C PHE A 222 7.59 5.51 -14.37
N GLY A 223 6.99 6.08 -13.32
CA GLY A 223 5.65 5.77 -12.84
C GLY A 223 5.66 5.01 -11.51
N SER A 224 4.55 4.34 -11.20
CA SER A 224 4.42 3.59 -9.95
C SER A 224 5.08 2.21 -10.04
N MET A 225 5.19 1.54 -8.88
CA MET A 225 5.62 0.14 -8.81
C MET A 225 4.72 -0.78 -9.65
N SER A 226 3.40 -0.54 -9.67
CA SER A 226 2.47 -1.31 -10.50
C SER A 226 2.68 -1.05 -11.99
N ASN A 227 3.08 0.17 -12.41
CA ASN A 227 3.43 0.43 -13.80
C ASN A 227 4.68 -0.37 -14.24
N SER A 228 5.71 -0.39 -13.40
CA SER A 228 6.95 -1.12 -13.68
C SER A 228 6.71 -2.64 -13.68
N GLY A 229 5.99 -3.15 -12.68
CA GLY A 229 5.61 -4.55 -12.60
C GLY A 229 4.70 -4.99 -13.75
N TYR A 230 3.75 -4.15 -14.16
CA TYR A 230 2.86 -4.43 -15.29
C TYR A 230 3.63 -4.63 -16.59
N LYS A 231 4.55 -3.71 -16.93
CA LYS A 231 5.38 -3.81 -18.15
C LYS A 231 6.15 -5.13 -18.20
N ILE A 232 6.67 -5.59 -17.06
CA ILE A 232 7.37 -6.88 -16.96
C ILE A 232 6.38 -8.03 -17.14
N SER A 233 5.25 -8.00 -16.43
CA SER A 233 4.22 -9.04 -16.53
C SER A 233 3.68 -9.23 -17.96
N GLU A 234 3.57 -8.13 -18.71
CA GLU A 234 3.17 -8.12 -20.12
C GLU A 234 4.25 -8.75 -21.00
N SER A 235 5.53 -8.41 -20.78
CA SER A 235 6.65 -9.04 -21.49
C SER A 235 6.79 -10.55 -21.19
N GLU A 236 6.37 -10.97 -20.00
CA GLU A 236 6.38 -12.37 -19.54
C GLU A 236 5.06 -13.12 -19.81
N GLN A 237 4.10 -12.49 -20.49
CA GLN A 237 2.81 -13.06 -20.89
C GLN A 237 1.99 -13.65 -19.70
N LYS A 238 2.03 -12.99 -18.54
CA LYS A 238 1.28 -13.44 -17.35
C LYS A 238 -0.21 -13.09 -17.48
N THR A 239 -1.10 -14.02 -17.14
CA THR A 239 -2.56 -13.89 -17.36
C THR A 239 -3.33 -13.63 -16.06
N PHE A 240 -3.06 -12.52 -15.37
CA PHE A 240 -3.87 -12.09 -14.23
C PHE A 240 -4.77 -10.93 -14.63
N SER A 241 -5.90 -10.76 -13.97
CA SER A 241 -6.77 -9.59 -14.15
C SER A 241 -6.32 -8.40 -13.28
N ARG A 242 -5.70 -8.68 -12.13
CA ARG A 242 -5.19 -7.73 -11.15
C ARG A 242 -4.14 -8.39 -10.28
N GLY A 243 -3.23 -7.60 -9.72
CA GLY A 243 -2.46 -8.04 -8.56
C GLY A 243 -1.76 -6.91 -7.84
N ILE A 244 -1.25 -7.22 -6.65
CA ILE A 244 -0.53 -6.29 -5.78
C ILE A 244 0.96 -6.51 -6.02
N TYR A 245 1.64 -5.47 -6.50
CA TYR A 245 3.04 -5.52 -6.83
C TYR A 245 3.87 -5.13 -5.61
N SER A 246 4.84 -5.96 -5.25
CA SER A 246 5.84 -5.64 -4.22
C SER A 246 7.22 -6.09 -4.69
N THR A 247 8.26 -5.88 -3.90
CA THR A 247 9.62 -6.33 -4.24
C THR A 247 10.33 -6.87 -3.00
N PRO A 248 11.16 -7.93 -3.11
CA PRO A 248 12.02 -8.34 -2.00
C PRO A 248 13.11 -7.30 -1.67
N SER A 249 13.39 -6.34 -2.56
CA SER A 249 14.44 -5.35 -2.35
C SER A 249 13.93 -4.04 -1.78
N ILE A 250 14.39 -3.69 -0.58
CA ILE A 250 14.02 -2.40 0.02
C ILE A 250 14.54 -1.21 -0.78
N LYS A 251 15.71 -1.35 -1.41
CA LYS A 251 16.29 -0.29 -2.26
C LYS A 251 15.44 -0.01 -3.48
N LEU A 252 14.89 -1.06 -4.09
CA LEU A 252 13.95 -0.88 -5.21
C LEU A 252 12.63 -0.26 -4.73
N ALA A 253 12.10 -0.69 -3.58
CA ALA A 253 10.92 -0.07 -2.99
C ALA A 253 11.13 1.41 -2.63
N GLU A 254 12.35 1.81 -2.24
CA GLU A 254 12.72 3.19 -1.90
C GLU A 254 12.49 4.16 -3.08
N ARG A 255 12.64 3.69 -4.33
CA ARG A 255 12.36 4.50 -5.53
C ARG A 255 10.90 4.95 -5.60
N PHE A 256 9.99 4.13 -5.09
CA PHE A 256 8.55 4.36 -5.09
C PHE A 256 8.05 4.81 -3.71
N ALA A 257 8.93 5.19 -2.79
CA ALA A 257 8.55 5.54 -1.43
C ALA A 257 7.90 6.92 -1.36
N GLN A 258 6.80 7.02 -0.60
CA GLN A 258 6.19 8.31 -0.31
C GLN A 258 7.15 9.16 0.52
N ARG A 259 7.38 10.39 0.06
CA ARG A 259 8.18 11.39 0.78
C ARG A 259 7.30 12.31 1.61
N PHE A 260 7.82 12.76 2.75
CA PHE A 260 7.14 13.72 3.61
C PHE A 260 8.14 14.53 4.45
N GLU A 261 7.74 15.74 4.82
CA GLU A 261 8.49 16.59 5.75
C GLU A 261 7.98 16.39 7.18
N PHE A 262 8.89 16.32 8.14
CA PHE A 262 8.56 16.33 9.56
C PHE A 262 9.66 17.07 10.34
N GLU A 263 9.28 18.07 11.12
CA GLU A 263 10.20 18.89 11.93
C GLU A 263 11.41 19.43 11.13
N GLY A 264 11.15 19.91 9.91
CA GLY A 264 12.18 20.50 9.03
C GLY A 264 13.14 19.50 8.38
N ALA A 265 12.90 18.20 8.52
CA ALA A 265 13.66 17.15 7.86
C ALA A 265 12.79 16.36 6.86
N GLN A 266 13.43 15.85 5.81
CA GLN A 266 12.79 15.01 4.81
C GLN A 266 12.89 13.53 5.20
N TYR A 267 11.79 12.82 5.01
CA TYR A 267 11.68 11.39 5.29
C TYR A 267 11.02 10.69 4.11
N LEU A 268 11.21 9.38 4.05
CA LEU A 268 10.43 8.48 3.21
C LEU A 268 9.80 7.37 4.04
N VAL A 269 8.69 6.83 3.54
CA VAL A 269 7.94 5.75 4.17
C VAL A 269 7.65 4.62 3.18
N ILE A 270 7.86 3.38 3.64
CA ILE A 270 7.67 2.13 2.88
C ILE A 270 6.88 1.14 3.73
N LEU A 271 6.03 0.34 3.11
CA LEU A 271 5.35 -0.77 3.78
C LEU A 271 6.19 -2.04 3.69
N GLN A 272 6.26 -2.75 4.81
CA GLN A 272 6.84 -4.07 4.88
C GLN A 272 5.74 -5.12 4.99
N ASN A 273 5.79 -6.08 4.08
CA ASN A 273 4.74 -7.05 3.86
C ASN A 273 5.25 -8.49 4.06
N ARG A 274 4.29 -9.38 4.29
CA ARG A 274 4.43 -10.82 4.11
C ARG A 274 3.63 -11.24 2.87
N VAL A 275 4.22 -12.07 2.03
CA VAL A 275 3.62 -12.53 0.78
C VAL A 275 3.49 -14.05 0.80
N ASN A 276 2.31 -14.53 0.41
CA ASN A 276 2.00 -15.96 0.37
C ASN A 276 2.91 -16.68 -0.63
N PRO A 277 3.81 -17.58 -0.19
CA PRO A 277 4.76 -18.24 -1.08
C PRO A 277 4.10 -19.21 -2.07
N ASN A 278 2.85 -19.63 -1.82
CA ASN A 278 2.16 -20.63 -2.63
C ASN A 278 1.50 -20.02 -3.87
N THR A 279 1.23 -18.72 -3.87
CA THR A 279 0.43 -18.04 -4.90
C THR A 279 1.17 -16.88 -5.56
N VAL A 280 2.27 -16.41 -4.97
CA VAL A 280 3.04 -15.29 -5.51
C VAL A 280 3.73 -15.65 -6.82
N GLU A 281 3.58 -14.77 -7.81
CA GLU A 281 4.36 -14.82 -9.04
C GLU A 281 5.62 -13.96 -8.90
N LYS A 282 6.76 -14.51 -9.32
CA LYS A 282 8.04 -13.80 -9.37
C LYS A 282 8.27 -13.28 -10.77
N LEU A 283 8.31 -11.96 -10.92
CA LEU A 283 8.49 -11.25 -12.19
C LEU A 283 9.91 -10.70 -12.30
N GLY A 284 10.45 -10.63 -13.52
CA GLY A 284 11.77 -10.07 -13.79
C GLY A 284 12.86 -10.80 -13.01
N ASN A 285 12.84 -12.14 -13.04
CA ASN A 285 13.71 -13.01 -12.23
C ASN A 285 13.61 -12.77 -10.71
N GLY A 286 12.41 -12.42 -10.22
CA GLY A 286 12.17 -12.17 -8.80
C GLY A 286 12.49 -10.75 -8.33
N THR A 287 12.71 -9.83 -9.27
CA THR A 287 12.83 -8.39 -8.98
C THR A 287 11.53 -7.85 -8.39
N TYR A 288 10.39 -8.31 -8.90
CA TYR A 288 9.07 -7.99 -8.37
C TYR A 288 8.30 -9.26 -8.00
N TYR A 289 7.43 -9.11 -7.02
CA TYR A 289 6.44 -10.08 -6.60
C TYR A 289 5.06 -9.56 -6.97
N LEU A 290 4.25 -10.44 -7.56
CA LEU A 290 2.86 -10.17 -7.90
C LEU A 290 1.99 -11.10 -7.07
N SER A 291 1.31 -10.52 -6.07
CA SER A 291 0.29 -11.20 -5.27
C SER A 291 -1.06 -11.13 -5.99
N PRO A 292 -1.74 -12.26 -6.26
CA PRO A 292 -2.98 -12.25 -7.05
C PRO A 292 -4.14 -11.49 -6.40
N ASN A 293 -4.23 -11.48 -5.06
CA ASN A 293 -5.29 -10.77 -4.34
C ASN A 293 -4.83 -10.33 -2.94
N GLU A 294 -5.69 -9.59 -2.24
CA GLU A 294 -5.42 -9.05 -0.89
C GLU A 294 -5.15 -10.13 0.16
N SER A 295 -5.68 -11.35 0.01
CA SER A 295 -5.40 -12.41 0.99
C SER A 295 -3.97 -12.93 0.91
N ASP A 296 -3.27 -12.69 -0.21
CA ASP A 296 -1.91 -13.16 -0.50
C ASP A 296 -0.81 -12.17 -0.10
N VAL A 297 -1.17 -11.05 0.53
CA VAL A 297 -0.23 -10.06 1.04
C VAL A 297 -0.71 -9.50 2.38
N ARG A 298 0.21 -9.32 3.33
CA ARG A 298 -0.10 -8.89 4.70
C ARG A 298 0.94 -7.87 5.18
N PRO A 299 0.60 -6.57 5.29
CA PRO A 299 1.49 -5.59 5.87
C PRO A 299 1.60 -5.86 7.37
N TYR A 300 2.83 -5.81 7.86
CA TYR A 300 3.12 -6.05 9.28
C TYR A 300 4.12 -5.03 9.85
N GLY A 301 4.63 -4.13 9.01
CA GLY A 301 5.52 -3.06 9.44
C GLY A 301 5.48 -1.84 8.53
N ILE A 302 5.75 -0.69 9.12
CA ILE A 302 5.93 0.60 8.45
C ILE A 302 7.39 1.01 8.66
N CYS A 303 8.14 1.16 7.57
CA CYS A 303 9.56 1.51 7.59
C CYS A 303 9.72 2.99 7.24
N ILE A 304 10.29 3.77 8.16
CA ILE A 304 10.58 5.20 7.94
C ILE A 304 12.10 5.43 7.96
N LYS A 305 12.60 6.19 6.99
CA LYS A 305 14.01 6.57 6.87
C LYS A 305 14.12 8.08 6.67
N LYS A 306 15.08 8.69 7.36
CA LYS A 306 15.46 10.09 7.16
C LYS A 306 16.33 10.18 5.91
N ILE A 307 16.12 11.21 5.08
CA ILE A 307 16.85 11.47 3.82
C ILE A 307 17.92 12.52 4.07
#